data_AF-A0A932X245-F1
#
_entry.id   AF-A0A932X245-F1
#
_cell.length_a   1.000
_cell.length_b   1.000
_cell.length_c   1.000
_cell.angle_alpha   90.00
_cell.angle_beta   90.00
_cell.angle_gamma   90.00
#
_symmetry.space_group_name_H-M   'P 1'
#
loop_
_entity.id
_entity.type
_entity.pdbx_description
1 polymer ?
#
loop_
_entity_poly.entity_id
_entity_poly.type
_entity_poly.pdbx_seq_one_letter_code
_entity_poly.pdbx_strand_id
1 'polypeptide(L)'
;MNSKWVFALFLVLAVASVAAAQLSPPPLVAGGLAQAAGLEGRVLWVDGLANLAVLRSREGIDQIFERCHAAHINTVVVDAKPLNGYVLYNSRVAPQLKEWRGITWPADHDLLAHAMHQAHRRGMKVHIALNVFSEGHKLNNAGPIYERPEQQAIVYDFRRTVRATTGAQHQVALGANLGPGAQEISIYDDERTPPRSLSEAEAAVVVIQDVVAAVIEGGIPDVEPIAIPKDGFVLFGQGEGAAWLLKNVNVGDRLGWSGREVLLPITQSPSDPYGVFVNPAHPEVRAYALRIVDEIVDNYAIDGLVFDRMRYASLSTDFSDVSRRQFETWLGRPVTRWPQEIFEYDPVPNRKVIRGPLFASWLEWRARTMRDWLAEATELIH
;
A
#
# COMPACT_ATOMS: atom_id res chain seq x y z
N MET A 1 74.06 -46.20 31.75
CA MET A 1 75.02 -46.06 30.62
C MET A 1 74.25 -45.47 29.45
N ASN A 2 74.63 -44.25 29.06
CA ASN A 2 74.36 -43.54 27.79
C ASN A 2 72.88 -43.32 27.35
N SER A 3 72.43 -42.17 26.85
CA SER A 3 73.03 -40.87 26.56
C SER A 3 71.97 -40.08 25.76
N LYS A 4 71.78 -38.80 26.10
CA LYS A 4 71.57 -37.66 25.18
C LYS A 4 70.18 -37.30 24.57
N TRP A 5 69.85 -36.04 24.85
CA TRP A 5 69.31 -34.96 23.99
C TRP A 5 67.80 -34.74 23.80
N VAL A 6 67.49 -33.45 23.94
CA VAL A 6 66.27 -32.65 23.74
C VAL A 6 66.12 -32.29 22.25
N PHE A 7 64.90 -32.28 21.68
CA PHE A 7 64.25 -31.14 21.00
C PHE A 7 63.04 -31.51 20.12
N ALA A 8 61.97 -30.73 20.32
CA ALA A 8 60.93 -30.19 19.43
C ALA A 8 60.46 -30.91 18.14
N LEU A 9 59.15 -31.17 18.12
CA LEU A 9 58.12 -30.72 17.17
C LEU A 9 58.57 -30.18 15.79
N PHE A 10 58.12 -30.82 14.69
CA PHE A 10 57.39 -30.19 13.57
C PHE A 10 56.94 -31.22 12.51
N LEU A 11 55.67 -31.09 12.07
CA LEU A 11 55.06 -31.42 10.75
C LEU A 11 55.19 -32.87 10.22
N VAL A 12 54.16 -33.58 9.74
CA VAL A 12 53.07 -33.23 8.82
C VAL A 12 51.90 -34.18 9.07
N LEU A 13 50.73 -33.67 9.43
CA LEU A 13 49.48 -34.41 9.30
C LEU A 13 48.68 -33.74 8.19
N ALA A 14 48.60 -34.42 7.05
CA ALA A 14 47.71 -34.07 5.96
C ALA A 14 46.28 -34.12 6.49
N VAL A 15 45.70 -32.95 6.75
CA VAL A 15 44.25 -32.81 6.94
C VAL A 15 43.66 -33.01 5.55
N ALA A 16 43.06 -34.18 5.34
CA ALA A 16 42.18 -34.39 4.20
C ALA A 16 41.05 -33.36 4.30
N SER A 17 41.09 -32.38 3.40
CA SER A 17 40.00 -31.44 3.16
C SER A 17 38.80 -32.23 2.68
N VAL A 18 37.88 -32.57 3.59
CA VAL A 18 36.51 -32.89 3.21
C VAL A 18 35.94 -31.58 2.68
N ALA A 19 36.02 -31.40 1.37
CA ALA A 19 35.23 -30.39 0.68
C ALA A 19 33.78 -30.64 1.06
N ALA A 20 33.22 -29.76 1.89
CA ALA A 20 31.79 -29.66 2.05
C ALA A 20 31.24 -29.34 0.66
N ALA A 21 30.79 -30.38 -0.06
CA ALA A 21 29.96 -30.18 -1.24
C ALA A 21 28.78 -29.33 -0.77
N GLN A 22 28.72 -28.08 -1.25
CA GLN A 22 27.53 -27.27 -1.16
C GLN A 22 26.42 -28.05 -1.84
N LEU A 23 25.63 -28.79 -1.06
CA LEU A 23 24.38 -29.35 -1.52
C LEU A 23 23.51 -28.15 -1.88
N SER A 24 23.44 -27.84 -3.17
CA SER A 24 22.39 -26.98 -3.70
C SER A 24 21.06 -27.54 -3.17
N PRO A 25 20.14 -26.71 -2.65
CA PRO A 25 18.84 -27.20 -2.26
C PRO A 25 18.24 -27.95 -3.46
N PRO A 26 17.61 -29.12 -3.25
CA PRO A 26 17.04 -29.87 -4.36
C PRO A 26 16.10 -28.93 -5.13
N PRO A 27 16.15 -28.92 -6.49
CA PRO A 27 15.19 -28.14 -7.26
C PRO A 27 13.81 -28.52 -6.75
N LEU A 28 13.05 -27.52 -6.28
CA LEU A 28 11.70 -27.69 -5.76
C LEU A 28 10.97 -28.65 -6.71
N VAL A 29 10.60 -29.83 -6.22
CA VAL A 29 9.96 -30.89 -7.02
C VAL A 29 8.75 -30.33 -7.79
N ALA A 30 8.07 -29.33 -7.20
CA ALA A 30 7.02 -28.55 -7.85
C ALA A 30 7.47 -27.81 -9.13
N GLY A 31 8.65 -27.19 -9.14
CA GLY A 31 9.20 -26.52 -10.34
C GLY A 31 9.56 -27.50 -11.45
N GLY A 32 10.20 -28.62 -11.11
CA GLY A 32 10.52 -29.68 -12.07
C GLY A 32 9.27 -30.38 -12.63
N LEU A 33 8.26 -30.64 -11.79
CA LEU A 33 6.97 -31.21 -12.21
C LEU A 33 6.17 -30.23 -13.06
N ALA A 34 6.12 -28.95 -12.69
CA ALA A 34 5.46 -27.92 -13.50
C ALA A 34 6.13 -27.79 -14.86
N GLN A 35 7.46 -27.82 -14.92
CA GLN A 35 8.21 -27.78 -16.18
C GLN A 35 7.95 -29.04 -17.03
N ALA A 36 7.99 -30.23 -16.44
CA ALA A 36 7.74 -31.49 -17.14
C ALA A 36 6.29 -31.63 -17.64
N ALA A 37 5.33 -31.05 -16.92
CA ALA A 37 3.92 -31.02 -17.29
C ALA A 37 3.55 -29.85 -18.22
N GLY A 38 4.51 -28.97 -18.59
CA GLY A 38 4.24 -27.77 -19.39
C GLY A 38 3.36 -26.73 -18.69
N LEU A 39 3.33 -26.75 -17.36
CA LEU A 39 2.54 -25.88 -16.48
C LEU A 39 3.32 -24.67 -15.96
N GLU A 40 4.56 -24.46 -16.42
CA GLU A 40 5.37 -23.30 -16.05
C GLU A 40 4.68 -21.99 -16.49
N GLY A 41 4.31 -21.14 -15.53
CA GLY A 41 3.85 -19.78 -15.81
C GLY A 41 5.03 -18.82 -15.89
N ARG A 42 5.30 -18.26 -17.07
CA ARG A 42 6.28 -17.18 -17.27
C ARG A 42 5.49 -15.92 -17.54
N VAL A 43 5.17 -15.22 -16.45
CA VAL A 43 4.16 -14.17 -16.42
C VAL A 43 4.84 -12.80 -16.36
N LEU A 44 4.43 -11.87 -17.23
CA LEU A 44 4.79 -10.45 -17.13
C LEU A 44 3.55 -9.61 -16.89
N TRP A 45 3.55 -8.80 -15.83
CA TRP A 45 2.52 -7.79 -15.59
C TRP A 45 2.92 -6.46 -16.23
N VAL A 46 2.04 -5.94 -17.10
CA VAL A 46 2.17 -4.62 -17.71
C VAL A 46 1.17 -3.65 -17.07
N ASP A 47 1.66 -2.85 -16.11
CA ASP A 47 0.85 -1.82 -15.43
C ASP A 47 0.37 -0.75 -16.42
N GLY A 48 -0.91 -0.40 -16.34
CA GLY A 48 -1.56 0.50 -17.29
C GLY A 48 -1.05 1.94 -17.22
N LEU A 49 -1.00 2.53 -16.02
CA LEU A 49 -0.65 3.95 -15.85
C LEU A 49 0.85 4.20 -15.99
N ALA A 50 1.69 3.26 -15.59
CA ALA A 50 3.14 3.33 -15.72
C ALA A 50 3.60 3.18 -17.17
N ASN A 51 2.85 2.46 -18.00
CA ASN A 51 3.21 2.17 -19.39
C ASN A 51 2.31 2.87 -20.42
N LEU A 52 1.53 3.88 -19.99
CA LEU A 52 0.51 4.52 -20.83
C LEU A 52 1.06 5.08 -22.15
N ALA A 53 2.30 5.62 -22.13
CA ALA A 53 2.97 6.15 -23.31
C ALA A 53 3.13 5.12 -24.44
N VAL A 54 3.30 3.85 -24.07
CA VAL A 54 3.45 2.71 -24.98
C VAL A 54 2.09 2.07 -25.26
N LEU A 55 1.27 1.88 -24.23
CA LEU A 55 -0.02 1.19 -24.35
C LEU A 55 -1.07 1.98 -25.14
N ARG A 56 -0.90 3.29 -25.33
CA ARG A 56 -1.81 4.14 -26.11
C ARG A 56 -1.78 3.90 -27.63
N SER A 57 -0.85 3.08 -28.15
CA SER A 57 -0.75 2.82 -29.59
C SER A 57 -0.63 1.33 -29.89
N ARG A 58 -1.08 0.94 -31.09
CA ARG A 58 -0.99 -0.45 -31.55
C ARG A 58 0.47 -0.89 -31.66
N GLU A 59 1.33 -0.05 -32.23
CA GLU A 59 2.75 -0.35 -32.41
C GLU A 59 3.47 -0.59 -31.08
N GLY A 60 3.13 0.17 -30.04
CA GLY A 60 3.70 -0.02 -28.72
C GLY A 60 3.29 -1.36 -28.11
N ILE A 61 2.01 -1.73 -28.25
CA ILE A 61 1.51 -3.02 -27.79
C ILE A 61 2.15 -4.17 -28.58
N ASP A 62 2.27 -4.06 -29.91
CA ASP A 62 2.97 -5.05 -30.75
C ASP A 62 4.38 -5.32 -30.23
N GLN A 63 5.15 -4.26 -29.97
CA GLN A 63 6.51 -4.37 -29.45
C GLN A 63 6.57 -5.05 -28.08
N ILE A 64 5.61 -4.79 -27.18
CA ILE A 64 5.53 -5.47 -25.88
C ILE A 64 5.38 -6.98 -26.10
N PHE A 65 4.40 -7.40 -26.90
CA PHE A 65 4.13 -8.83 -27.12
C PHE A 65 5.23 -9.54 -27.91
N GLU A 66 5.88 -8.85 -28.85
CA GLU A 66 7.06 -9.37 -29.56
C GLU A 66 8.23 -9.63 -28.61
N ARG A 67 8.53 -8.66 -27.73
CA ARG A 67 9.61 -8.81 -26.74
C ARG A 67 9.28 -9.90 -25.72
N CYS A 68 8.03 -9.96 -25.27
CA CYS A 68 7.58 -11.02 -24.38
C CYS A 68 7.78 -12.40 -25.03
N HIS A 69 7.33 -12.57 -26.27
CA HIS A 69 7.48 -13.82 -27.01
C HIS A 69 8.95 -14.19 -27.22
N ALA A 70 9.80 -13.23 -27.61
CA ALA A 70 11.24 -13.43 -27.78
C ALA A 70 11.95 -13.79 -26.46
N ALA A 71 11.48 -13.26 -25.33
CA ALA A 71 11.93 -13.60 -23.99
C ALA A 71 11.29 -14.87 -23.42
N HIS A 72 10.52 -15.60 -24.24
CA HIS A 72 9.76 -16.80 -23.87
C HIS A 72 8.69 -16.59 -22.79
N ILE A 73 8.30 -15.35 -22.46
CA ILE A 73 7.11 -15.10 -21.64
C ILE A 73 5.89 -15.75 -22.30
N ASN A 74 5.08 -16.46 -21.54
CA ASN A 74 3.93 -17.21 -22.08
C ASN A 74 2.58 -16.67 -21.61
N THR A 75 2.58 -15.77 -20.62
CA THR A 75 1.38 -15.11 -20.11
C THR A 75 1.67 -13.63 -19.88
N VAL A 76 0.82 -12.75 -20.40
CA VAL A 76 0.91 -11.31 -20.14
C VAL A 76 -0.32 -10.88 -19.35
N VAL A 77 -0.12 -10.20 -18.23
CA VAL A 77 -1.20 -9.56 -17.47
C VAL A 77 -1.27 -8.10 -17.91
N VAL A 78 -2.45 -7.65 -18.35
CA VAL A 78 -2.66 -6.27 -18.81
C VAL A 78 -3.75 -5.61 -17.97
N ASP A 79 -3.48 -4.41 -17.44
CA ASP A 79 -4.49 -3.66 -16.70
C ASP A 79 -5.63 -3.19 -17.62
N ALA A 80 -6.85 -3.67 -17.37
CA ALA A 80 -8.05 -3.09 -17.94
C ALA A 80 -8.51 -1.84 -17.17
N LYS A 81 -8.41 -1.89 -15.84
CA LYS A 81 -8.79 -0.80 -14.94
C LYS A 81 -7.67 -0.54 -13.93
N PRO A 82 -6.80 0.45 -14.19
CA PRO A 82 -5.73 0.82 -13.27
C PRO A 82 -6.25 1.50 -11.98
N LEU A 83 -5.32 1.88 -11.10
CA LEU A 83 -5.60 2.43 -9.77
C LEU A 83 -6.56 3.64 -9.78
N ASN A 84 -6.53 4.48 -10.83
CA ASN A 84 -7.32 5.70 -10.93
C ASN A 84 -8.80 5.48 -11.30
N GLY A 85 -9.24 4.22 -11.49
CA GLY A 85 -10.65 3.87 -11.69
C GLY A 85 -11.17 3.98 -13.13
N TYR A 86 -10.42 4.61 -14.03
CA TYR A 86 -10.78 4.64 -15.45
C TYR A 86 -10.39 3.33 -16.14
N VAL A 87 -11.13 2.95 -17.18
CA VAL A 87 -10.77 1.79 -18.01
C VAL A 87 -9.93 2.18 -19.23
N LEU A 88 -9.13 1.23 -19.72
CA LEU A 88 -8.27 1.35 -20.90
C LEU A 88 -8.84 0.67 -22.14
N TYR A 89 -10.12 0.33 -22.13
CA TYR A 89 -10.83 -0.32 -23.24
C TYR A 89 -12.17 0.35 -23.51
N ASN A 90 -12.86 -0.07 -24.56
CA ASN A 90 -14.15 0.48 -24.94
C ASN A 90 -15.25 -0.11 -24.05
N SER A 91 -15.60 0.60 -22.99
CA SER A 91 -16.61 0.18 -22.01
C SER A 91 -17.90 0.98 -22.16
N ARG A 92 -19.03 0.30 -21.93
CA ARG A 92 -20.37 0.88 -21.71
C ARG A 92 -20.68 1.04 -20.22
N VAL A 93 -19.95 0.35 -19.35
CA VAL A 93 -20.17 0.35 -17.89
C VAL A 93 -19.33 1.42 -17.19
N ALA A 94 -18.03 1.48 -17.49
CA ALA A 94 -17.05 2.30 -16.80
C ALA A 94 -16.50 3.42 -17.72
N PRO A 95 -16.17 4.60 -17.18
CA PRO A 95 -15.62 5.68 -17.98
C PRO A 95 -14.20 5.33 -18.45
N GLN A 96 -13.96 5.53 -19.74
CA GLN A 96 -12.63 5.36 -20.33
C GLN A 96 -11.70 6.52 -19.92
N LEU A 97 -10.42 6.19 -19.74
CA LEU A 97 -9.39 7.19 -19.50
C LEU A 97 -9.31 8.15 -20.69
N LYS A 98 -9.18 9.45 -20.43
CA LYS A 98 -8.95 10.46 -21.47
C LYS A 98 -7.51 10.96 -21.50
N GLU A 99 -6.93 11.16 -20.31
CA GLU A 99 -5.59 11.71 -20.15
C GLU A 99 -5.02 11.31 -18.79
N TRP A 100 -3.71 11.08 -18.75
CA TRP A 100 -2.97 10.94 -17.49
C TRP A 100 -1.50 11.39 -17.64
N ARG A 101 -1.07 12.32 -16.78
CA ARG A 101 0.30 12.86 -16.72
C ARG A 101 0.83 13.40 -18.06
N GLY A 102 -0.01 14.14 -18.77
CA GLY A 102 0.26 14.72 -20.09
C GLY A 102 0.10 13.74 -21.26
N ILE A 103 -0.31 12.49 -21.01
CA ILE A 103 -0.47 11.47 -22.05
C ILE A 103 -1.96 11.31 -22.34
N THR A 104 -2.39 11.71 -23.54
CA THR A 104 -3.75 11.50 -24.03
C THR A 104 -3.98 10.04 -24.41
N TRP A 105 -5.11 9.49 -23.98
CA TRP A 105 -5.61 8.19 -24.39
C TRP A 105 -6.56 8.34 -25.58
N PRO A 106 -6.36 7.63 -26.71
CA PRO A 106 -7.23 7.77 -27.87
C PRO A 106 -8.62 7.17 -27.61
N ALA A 107 -9.68 7.89 -27.97
CA ALA A 107 -11.05 7.53 -27.65
C ALA A 107 -11.56 6.26 -28.37
N ASP A 108 -10.96 5.91 -29.52
CA ASP A 108 -11.27 4.71 -30.29
C ASP A 108 -10.33 3.53 -29.97
N HIS A 109 -9.40 3.71 -29.03
CA HIS A 109 -8.39 2.72 -28.69
C HIS A 109 -8.90 1.71 -27.67
N ASP A 110 -8.99 0.45 -28.11
CA ASP A 110 -9.32 -0.69 -27.27
C ASP A 110 -8.06 -1.50 -26.96
N LEU A 111 -7.51 -1.30 -25.76
CA LEU A 111 -6.31 -2.02 -25.32
C LEU A 111 -6.52 -3.53 -25.28
N LEU A 112 -7.66 -3.99 -24.76
CA LEU A 112 -7.88 -5.42 -24.51
C LEU A 112 -8.02 -6.18 -25.83
N ALA A 113 -8.84 -5.68 -26.75
CA ALA A 113 -9.01 -6.29 -28.06
C ALA A 113 -7.67 -6.47 -28.79
N HIS A 114 -6.83 -5.42 -28.78
CA HIS A 114 -5.54 -5.49 -29.46
C HIS A 114 -4.55 -6.38 -28.71
N ALA A 115 -4.44 -6.28 -27.38
CA ALA A 115 -3.55 -7.12 -26.57
C ALA A 115 -3.86 -8.62 -26.75
N MET A 116 -5.14 -9.00 -26.75
CA MET A 116 -5.55 -10.39 -26.97
C MET A 116 -5.18 -10.88 -28.36
N HIS A 117 -5.46 -10.09 -29.40
CA HIS A 117 -5.07 -10.44 -30.76
C HIS A 117 -3.56 -10.70 -30.87
N GLN A 118 -2.74 -9.89 -30.19
CA GLN A 118 -1.28 -10.04 -30.13
C GLN A 118 -0.84 -11.29 -29.37
N ALA A 119 -1.49 -11.61 -28.25
CA ALA A 119 -1.19 -12.76 -27.42
C ALA A 119 -1.52 -14.07 -28.15
N HIS A 120 -2.76 -14.22 -28.59
CA HIS A 120 -3.26 -15.47 -29.17
C HIS A 120 -2.57 -15.83 -30.47
N ARG A 121 -2.26 -14.84 -31.33
CA ARG A 121 -1.51 -15.13 -32.58
C ARG A 121 -0.08 -15.62 -32.33
N ARG A 122 0.45 -15.42 -31.12
CA ARG A 122 1.78 -15.89 -30.69
C ARG A 122 1.72 -17.10 -29.76
N GLY A 123 0.54 -17.70 -29.59
CA GLY A 123 0.33 -18.82 -28.67
C GLY A 123 0.56 -18.46 -27.20
N MET A 124 0.44 -17.18 -26.84
CA MET A 124 0.56 -16.68 -25.47
C MET A 124 -0.82 -16.48 -24.87
N LYS A 125 -0.91 -16.61 -23.55
CA LYS A 125 -2.10 -16.27 -22.77
C LYS A 125 -2.11 -14.78 -22.42
N VAL A 126 -3.31 -14.22 -22.28
CA VAL A 126 -3.51 -12.88 -21.73
C VAL A 126 -4.48 -12.94 -20.55
N HIS A 127 -4.05 -12.41 -19.41
CA HIS A 127 -4.91 -12.22 -18.25
C HIS A 127 -5.22 -10.73 -18.10
N ILE A 128 -6.44 -10.41 -17.71
CA ILE A 128 -6.88 -9.02 -17.56
C ILE A 128 -6.90 -8.64 -16.09
N ALA A 129 -6.14 -7.59 -15.72
CA ALA A 129 -6.09 -7.08 -14.36
C ALA A 129 -7.10 -5.95 -14.11
N LEU A 130 -7.77 -6.03 -12.97
CA LEU A 130 -8.74 -5.03 -12.51
C LEU A 130 -8.38 -4.59 -11.09
N ASN A 131 -8.21 -3.29 -10.89
CA ASN A 131 -8.19 -2.70 -9.55
C ASN A 131 -9.62 -2.62 -9.00
N VAL A 132 -10.12 -3.68 -8.36
CA VAL A 132 -11.56 -3.87 -8.09
C VAL A 132 -12.17 -2.73 -7.28
N PHE A 133 -11.60 -2.40 -6.11
CA PHE A 133 -12.16 -1.39 -5.20
C PHE A 133 -11.35 -0.09 -5.14
N SER A 134 -10.53 0.18 -6.16
CA SER A 134 -9.89 1.49 -6.36
C SER A 134 -10.55 2.21 -7.53
N GLU A 135 -11.04 3.42 -7.27
CA GLU A 135 -11.79 4.23 -8.22
C GLU A 135 -11.21 5.65 -8.38
N GLY A 136 -10.00 5.87 -7.88
CA GLY A 136 -9.32 7.15 -8.03
C GLY A 136 -7.90 7.18 -7.51
N HIS A 137 -7.25 8.29 -7.81
CA HIS A 137 -5.89 8.60 -7.44
C HIS A 137 -5.84 10.01 -6.82
N LYS A 138 -5.09 10.19 -5.74
CA LYS A 138 -4.98 11.49 -5.04
C LYS A 138 -4.20 12.53 -5.82
N LEU A 139 -3.16 12.12 -6.55
CA LEU A 139 -2.51 12.97 -7.56
C LEU A 139 -3.56 13.58 -8.52
N ASN A 140 -3.65 14.91 -8.52
CA ASN A 140 -4.57 15.72 -9.33
C ASN A 140 -6.05 15.40 -9.15
N ASN A 141 -6.45 14.75 -8.06
CA ASN A 141 -7.82 14.34 -7.81
C ASN A 141 -8.46 13.59 -9.00
N ALA A 142 -7.75 12.62 -9.57
CA ALA A 142 -8.18 11.92 -10.76
C ALA A 142 -8.99 10.66 -10.44
N GLY A 143 -10.16 10.52 -11.03
CA GLY A 143 -10.92 9.26 -11.03
C GLY A 143 -12.43 9.47 -10.89
N PRO A 144 -13.25 8.47 -11.26
CA PRO A 144 -14.71 8.57 -11.16
C PRO A 144 -15.22 8.81 -9.73
N ILE A 145 -14.46 8.38 -8.72
CA ILE A 145 -14.83 8.50 -7.31
C ILE A 145 -15.01 9.95 -6.82
N TYR A 146 -14.39 10.92 -7.48
CA TYR A 146 -14.52 12.33 -7.10
C TYR A 146 -15.90 12.92 -7.43
N GLU A 147 -16.64 12.26 -8.31
CA GLU A 147 -18.04 12.60 -8.65
C GLU A 147 -19.05 11.82 -7.78
N ARG A 148 -18.58 10.87 -6.94
CA ARG A 148 -19.40 9.95 -6.14
C ARG A 148 -18.92 9.87 -4.68
N PRO A 149 -18.91 10.99 -3.95
CA PRO A 149 -18.33 11.05 -2.60
C PRO A 149 -18.97 10.09 -1.60
N GLU A 150 -20.23 9.72 -1.78
CA GLU A 150 -20.97 8.76 -0.96
C GLU A 150 -20.44 7.32 -1.05
N GLN A 151 -19.71 6.98 -2.12
CA GLN A 151 -19.12 5.65 -2.34
C GLN A 151 -17.71 5.54 -1.76
N GLN A 152 -17.11 6.65 -1.33
CA GLN A 152 -15.75 6.66 -0.79
C GLN A 152 -15.63 5.83 0.47
N ALA A 153 -14.47 5.18 0.62
CA ALA A 153 -14.13 4.59 1.89
C ALA A 153 -13.99 5.68 2.98
N ILE A 154 -14.51 5.41 4.18
CA ILE A 154 -14.33 6.26 5.35
C ILE A 154 -13.16 5.73 6.18
N VAL A 155 -12.18 6.60 6.39
CA VAL A 155 -11.01 6.35 7.22
C VAL A 155 -11.34 6.66 8.67
N TYR A 156 -11.02 5.72 9.56
CA TYR A 156 -10.93 5.96 11.00
C TYR A 156 -9.51 6.35 11.37
N ASP A 157 -9.34 7.58 11.84
CA ASP A 157 -8.05 8.16 12.22
C ASP A 157 -8.13 8.82 13.61
N PHE A 158 -7.01 9.33 14.11
CA PHE A 158 -6.91 9.94 15.43
C PHE A 158 -6.12 11.25 15.38
N ARG A 159 -6.81 12.35 15.69
CA ARG A 159 -6.21 13.68 15.71
C ARG A 159 -5.57 13.93 17.07
N ARG A 160 -4.24 14.02 17.07
CA ARG A 160 -3.43 14.15 18.27
C ARG A 160 -3.21 15.61 18.67
N THR A 161 -3.03 15.81 19.97
CA THR A 161 -2.57 17.04 20.59
C THR A 161 -1.41 16.69 21.51
N VAL A 162 -0.25 17.28 21.23
CA VAL A 162 0.93 17.17 22.08
C VAL A 162 0.86 18.23 23.17
N ARG A 163 1.32 17.87 24.37
CA ARG A 163 1.37 18.74 25.55
C ARG A 163 2.78 18.75 26.12
N ALA A 164 3.37 19.93 26.24
CA ALA A 164 4.64 20.13 26.91
C ALA A 164 4.51 20.00 28.44
N THR A 165 5.63 19.81 29.15
CA THR A 165 5.66 19.75 30.62
C THR A 165 5.21 21.05 31.29
N THR A 166 5.34 22.18 30.58
CA THR A 166 4.81 23.50 30.97
C THR A 166 3.28 23.59 30.93
N GLY A 167 2.60 22.59 30.32
CA GLY A 167 1.16 22.59 30.09
C GLY A 167 0.73 23.22 28.75
N ALA A 168 1.66 23.85 28.03
CA ALA A 168 1.41 24.33 26.66
C ALA A 168 0.99 23.15 25.75
N GLN A 169 0.14 23.43 24.76
CA GLN A 169 -0.38 22.41 23.84
C GLN A 169 -0.27 22.86 22.39
N HIS A 170 -0.15 21.89 21.48
CA HIS A 170 -0.23 22.11 20.04
C HIS A 170 -0.93 20.94 19.36
N GLN A 171 -1.75 21.22 18.35
CA GLN A 171 -2.36 20.17 17.53
C GLN A 171 -1.32 19.59 16.57
N VAL A 172 -1.32 18.28 16.40
CA VAL A 172 -0.47 17.59 15.44
C VAL A 172 -1.26 17.37 14.16
N ALA A 173 -0.59 17.52 13.02
CA ALA A 173 -1.11 17.18 11.71
C ALA A 173 -1.65 15.74 11.71
N LEU A 174 -2.71 15.51 10.94
CA LEU A 174 -3.29 14.17 10.82
C LEU A 174 -2.36 13.28 9.97
N GLY A 175 -2.33 11.98 10.27
CA GLY A 175 -1.41 11.04 9.63
C GLY A 175 0.00 11.05 10.23
N ALA A 176 0.90 10.26 9.65
CA ALA A 176 2.28 10.13 10.07
C ALA A 176 3.18 9.92 8.85
N ASN A 177 4.46 10.27 8.99
CA ASN A 177 5.49 10.17 7.96
C ASN A 177 5.18 11.01 6.70
N LEU A 178 4.49 12.13 6.92
CA LEU A 178 4.23 13.16 5.94
C LEU A 178 4.80 14.46 6.49
N GLY A 179 5.45 15.25 5.62
CA GLY A 179 6.08 16.50 6.03
C GLY A 179 5.08 17.43 6.71
N PRO A 180 5.52 18.31 7.63
CA PRO A 180 4.62 19.28 8.24
C PRO A 180 4.00 20.16 7.16
N GLY A 181 2.70 20.46 7.29
CA GLY A 181 2.11 21.57 6.57
C GLY A 181 2.68 22.90 7.03
N ALA A 182 2.32 23.98 6.32
CA ALA A 182 2.70 25.32 6.75
C ALA A 182 2.17 25.58 8.17
N GLN A 183 3.09 25.82 9.11
CA GLN A 183 2.80 26.09 10.53
C GLN A 183 2.44 24.86 11.40
N GLU A 184 2.56 23.64 10.89
CA GLU A 184 2.13 22.43 11.62
C GLU A 184 3.29 21.70 12.32
N ILE A 185 2.91 20.76 13.21
CA ILE A 185 3.79 19.71 13.71
C ILE A 185 3.33 18.38 13.10
N SER A 186 4.25 17.61 12.53
CA SER A 186 4.02 16.28 11.98
C SER A 186 4.77 15.22 12.78
N ILE A 187 4.24 13.99 12.79
CA ILE A 187 4.88 12.83 13.41
C ILE A 187 5.57 12.00 12.34
N TYR A 188 6.79 11.55 12.63
CA TYR A 188 7.47 10.50 11.90
C TYR A 188 7.81 9.36 12.85
N ASP A 189 7.28 8.17 12.58
CA ASP A 189 7.32 7.00 13.46
C ASP A 189 7.72 5.69 12.75
N ASP A 190 8.08 5.75 11.46
CA ASP A 190 8.61 4.60 10.71
C ASP A 190 10.13 4.69 10.57
N GLU A 191 10.87 3.79 11.22
CA GLU A 191 12.33 3.68 11.16
C GLU A 191 12.89 3.48 9.73
N ARG A 192 12.04 3.04 8.79
CA ARG A 192 12.41 2.84 7.38
C ARG A 192 12.33 4.12 6.56
N THR A 193 11.75 5.18 7.13
CA THR A 193 11.67 6.47 6.46
C THR A 193 13.09 7.03 6.31
N PRO A 194 13.52 7.42 5.08
CA PRO A 194 14.85 7.95 4.88
C PRO A 194 15.14 9.14 5.79
N PRO A 195 16.35 9.22 6.39
CA PRO A 195 16.75 10.38 7.18
C PRO A 195 16.60 11.67 6.37
N ARG A 196 16.16 12.75 7.02
CA ARG A 196 15.97 14.04 6.35
C ARG A 196 16.66 15.19 7.08
N SER A 197 17.14 16.15 6.31
CA SER A 197 17.62 17.43 6.84
C SER A 197 16.45 18.38 7.11
N LEU A 198 16.71 19.37 7.98
CA LEU A 198 15.80 20.47 8.27
C LEU A 198 16.07 21.66 7.35
N SER A 199 15.01 22.32 6.91
CA SER A 199 15.12 23.68 6.36
C SER A 199 15.26 24.72 7.48
N GLU A 200 15.62 25.96 7.13
CA GLU A 200 15.78 27.07 8.10
C GLU A 200 14.52 27.36 8.93
N ALA A 201 13.33 27.09 8.40
CA ALA A 201 12.05 27.38 9.05
C ALA A 201 11.47 26.21 9.85
N GLU A 202 12.24 25.14 10.05
CA GLU A 202 11.81 23.92 10.71
C GLU A 202 12.54 23.67 12.04
N ALA A 203 11.94 22.84 12.88
CA ALA A 203 12.57 22.29 14.05
C ALA A 203 12.20 20.80 14.19
N ALA A 204 13.04 20.03 14.86
CA ALA A 204 12.78 18.65 15.18
C ALA A 204 12.90 18.36 16.68
N VAL A 205 12.05 17.47 17.17
CA VAL A 205 12.17 16.88 18.50
C VAL A 205 12.27 15.36 18.33
N VAL A 206 13.39 14.79 18.74
CA VAL A 206 13.60 13.34 18.72
C VAL A 206 13.17 12.77 20.06
N VAL A 207 12.24 11.82 20.05
CA VAL A 207 11.73 11.15 21.24
C VAL A 207 12.11 9.68 21.19
N ILE A 208 12.73 9.17 22.25
CA ILE A 208 13.11 7.75 22.40
C ILE A 208 12.54 7.26 23.72
N GLN A 209 11.80 6.15 23.71
CA GLN A 209 11.19 5.56 24.92
C GLN A 209 10.38 6.59 25.74
N ASP A 210 9.59 7.40 25.04
CA ASP A 210 8.75 8.48 25.58
C ASP A 210 9.49 9.62 26.29
N VAL A 211 10.81 9.74 26.08
CA VAL A 211 11.65 10.83 26.59
C VAL A 211 12.25 11.61 25.43
N VAL A 212 12.19 12.94 25.50
CA VAL A 212 12.84 13.82 24.52
C VAL A 212 14.35 13.65 24.61
N ALA A 213 14.95 13.09 23.57
CA ALA A 213 16.38 12.85 23.45
C ALA A 213 17.12 14.04 22.83
N ALA A 214 16.48 14.76 21.91
CA ALA A 214 17.06 15.94 21.26
C ALA A 214 15.97 16.94 20.84
N VAL A 215 16.35 18.22 20.85
CA VAL A 215 15.59 19.33 20.26
C VAL A 215 16.55 20.05 19.32
N ILE A 216 16.18 20.16 18.03
CA ILE A 216 17.07 20.58 16.95
C ILE A 216 16.39 21.71 16.19
N GLU A 217 17.08 22.83 16.06
CA GLU A 217 16.66 23.96 15.24
C GLU A 217 17.21 23.83 13.82
N GLY A 218 16.40 24.17 12.82
CA GLY A 218 16.80 24.19 11.42
C GLY A 218 17.73 25.35 11.08
N GLY A 219 18.35 25.30 9.90
CA GLY A 219 19.26 26.36 9.44
C GLY A 219 20.64 26.36 10.09
N ILE A 220 20.92 25.41 10.99
CA ILE A 220 22.26 25.17 11.52
C ILE A 220 23.07 24.41 10.44
N PRO A 221 24.24 24.93 10.02
CA PRO A 221 25.12 24.23 9.09
C PRO A 221 25.60 22.88 9.66
N ASP A 222 25.84 21.91 8.79
CA ASP A 222 26.48 20.63 9.11
C ASP A 222 25.72 19.74 10.12
N VAL A 223 24.41 19.95 10.31
CA VAL A 223 23.56 19.01 11.05
C VAL A 223 23.29 17.77 10.21
N GLU A 224 23.64 16.60 10.74
CA GLU A 224 23.35 15.32 10.09
C GLU A 224 21.85 15.13 9.86
N PRO A 225 21.45 14.50 8.73
CA PRO A 225 20.06 14.14 8.49
C PRO A 225 19.48 13.31 9.65
N ILE A 226 18.29 13.71 10.11
CA ILE A 226 17.65 13.13 11.28
C ILE A 226 17.01 11.80 10.90
N ALA A 227 17.53 10.72 11.47
CA ALA A 227 16.96 9.38 11.34
C ALA A 227 15.81 9.18 12.35
N ILE A 228 14.82 8.38 11.97
CA ILE A 228 13.70 8.03 12.85
C ILE A 228 14.14 6.88 13.78
N PRO A 229 14.07 7.03 15.11
CA PRO A 229 14.51 5.99 16.03
C PRO A 229 13.53 4.81 16.06
N LYS A 230 14.08 3.60 16.20
CA LYS A 230 13.31 2.34 16.28
C LYS A 230 12.25 2.32 17.39
N ASP A 231 12.65 2.72 18.59
CA ASP A 231 11.80 2.72 19.79
C ASP A 231 11.32 4.13 20.15
N GLY A 232 10.98 4.91 19.11
CA GLY A 232 10.65 6.32 19.28
C GLY A 232 9.99 6.93 18.06
N PHE A 233 10.00 8.25 17.99
CA PHE A 233 9.46 9.02 16.88
C PHE A 233 10.14 10.39 16.83
N VAL A 234 9.97 11.08 15.72
CA VAL A 234 10.43 12.47 15.57
C VAL A 234 9.21 13.35 15.31
N LEU A 235 9.14 14.48 16.01
CA LEU A 235 8.21 15.56 15.70
C LEU A 235 8.94 16.57 14.84
N PHE A 236 8.44 16.80 13.63
CA PHE A 236 8.93 17.88 12.78
C PHE A 236 7.92 19.01 12.78
N GLY A 237 8.33 20.18 13.27
CA GLY A 237 7.56 21.41 13.21
C GLY A 237 8.03 22.31 12.08
N GLN A 238 7.11 23.06 11.48
CA GLN A 238 7.41 24.14 10.55
C GLN A 238 6.72 25.43 11.02
N GLY A 239 7.33 26.61 10.83
CA GLY A 239 6.70 27.89 11.17
C GLY A 239 6.29 27.97 12.65
N GLU A 240 5.00 28.21 12.93
CA GLU A 240 4.50 28.25 14.32
C GLU A 240 4.71 26.93 15.07
N GLY A 241 4.55 25.78 14.40
CA GLY A 241 4.84 24.48 14.98
C GLY A 241 6.31 24.33 15.38
N ALA A 242 7.24 24.83 14.55
CA ALA A 242 8.67 24.85 14.89
C ALA A 242 8.94 25.75 16.10
N ALA A 243 8.42 26.98 16.08
CA ALA A 243 8.55 27.92 17.18
C ALA A 243 7.95 27.37 18.49
N TRP A 244 6.84 26.63 18.40
CA TRP A 244 6.23 25.99 19.56
C TRP A 244 7.12 24.89 20.14
N LEU A 245 7.71 24.02 19.30
CA LEU A 245 8.63 22.97 19.74
C LEU A 245 9.84 23.57 20.46
N LEU A 246 10.52 24.52 19.84
CA LEU A 246 11.73 25.16 20.39
C LEU A 246 11.46 25.90 21.70
N LYS A 247 10.28 26.52 21.84
CA LYS A 247 9.92 27.28 23.04
C LYS A 247 9.50 26.41 24.21
N ASN A 248 8.83 25.29 23.95
CA ASN A 248 8.09 24.56 24.99
C ASN A 248 8.66 23.18 25.31
N VAL A 249 9.56 22.63 24.50
CA VAL A 249 10.08 21.28 24.66
C VAL A 249 11.57 21.32 24.97
N ASN A 250 11.99 20.57 25.98
CA ASN A 250 13.39 20.44 26.41
C ASN A 250 13.85 18.98 26.41
N VAL A 251 15.16 18.78 26.28
CA VAL A 251 15.77 17.45 26.45
C VAL A 251 15.48 16.92 27.85
N GLY A 252 15.06 15.66 27.93
CA GLY A 252 14.63 14.99 29.16
C GLY A 252 13.14 15.10 29.46
N ASP A 253 12.38 15.92 28.73
CA ASP A 253 10.93 16.02 28.92
C ASP A 253 10.21 14.70 28.57
N ARG A 254 9.12 14.45 29.28
CA ARG A 254 8.09 13.46 28.90
C ARG A 254 6.85 14.22 28.40
N LEU A 255 6.60 14.13 27.10
CA LEU A 255 5.48 14.83 26.48
C LEU A 255 4.15 14.15 26.83
N GLY A 256 3.13 14.96 27.12
CA GLY A 256 1.76 14.50 27.28
C GLY A 256 1.04 14.37 25.94
N TRP A 257 0.16 13.38 25.84
CA TRP A 257 -0.59 13.11 24.62
C TRP A 257 -2.07 13.01 24.90
N SER A 258 -2.86 13.60 24.00
CA SER A 258 -4.32 13.49 24.01
C SER A 258 -4.81 13.57 22.56
N GLY A 259 -6.09 13.35 22.35
CA GLY A 259 -6.66 13.48 21.01
C GLY A 259 -8.10 13.02 20.97
N ARG A 260 -8.61 12.94 19.75
CA ARG A 260 -9.95 12.45 19.47
C ARG A 260 -9.99 11.72 18.14
N GLU A 261 -10.93 10.80 18.04
CA GLU A 261 -11.26 10.09 16.82
C GLU A 261 -11.75 11.05 15.73
N VAL A 262 -11.39 10.72 14.49
CA VAL A 262 -11.91 11.40 13.31
C VAL A 262 -12.30 10.34 12.29
N LEU A 263 -13.52 10.47 11.77
CA LEU A 263 -13.96 9.75 10.58
C LEU A 263 -13.97 10.73 9.42
N LEU A 264 -13.27 10.39 8.34
CA LEU A 264 -13.18 11.26 7.17
C LEU A 264 -13.12 10.45 5.87
N PRO A 265 -13.64 10.99 4.75
CA PRO A 265 -13.49 10.35 3.44
C PRO A 265 -12.02 10.15 3.09
N ILE A 266 -11.70 9.04 2.42
CA ILE A 266 -10.31 8.70 2.08
C ILE A 266 -9.63 9.76 1.21
N THR A 267 -10.38 10.53 0.40
CA THR A 267 -9.85 11.67 -0.37
C THR A 267 -9.32 12.80 0.51
N GLN A 268 -9.86 12.97 1.72
CA GLN A 268 -9.42 13.97 2.69
C GLN A 268 -8.41 13.39 3.69
N SER A 269 -8.25 12.07 3.73
CA SER A 269 -7.31 11.44 4.64
C SER A 269 -5.88 11.59 4.14
N PRO A 270 -4.93 11.92 5.02
CA PRO A 270 -3.51 11.81 4.71
C PRO A 270 -3.05 10.33 4.66
N SER A 271 -3.81 9.41 5.25
CA SER A 271 -3.53 7.97 5.16
C SER A 271 -3.92 7.41 3.77
N ASP A 272 -3.06 6.57 3.21
CA ASP A 272 -3.00 6.16 1.78
C ASP A 272 -2.61 7.31 0.83
N PRO A 273 -1.33 7.45 0.46
CA PRO A 273 -0.85 8.61 -0.30
C PRO A 273 -1.31 8.63 -1.77
N TYR A 274 -1.83 7.52 -2.30
CA TYR A 274 -2.06 7.41 -3.75
C TYR A 274 -3.47 6.95 -4.11
N GLY A 275 -3.94 5.82 -3.57
CA GLY A 275 -5.19 5.20 -4.00
C GLY A 275 -6.42 5.80 -3.31
N VAL A 276 -7.50 5.97 -4.07
CA VAL A 276 -8.81 6.36 -3.54
C VAL A 276 -9.73 5.16 -3.67
N PHE A 277 -9.92 4.48 -2.53
CA PHE A 277 -10.74 3.29 -2.45
C PHE A 277 -12.22 3.63 -2.23
N VAL A 278 -13.07 2.83 -2.84
CA VAL A 278 -14.51 2.78 -2.56
C VAL A 278 -14.80 1.82 -1.41
N ASN A 279 -15.96 1.95 -0.77
CA ASN A 279 -16.41 1.00 0.24
C ASN A 279 -16.86 -0.33 -0.41
N PRO A 280 -16.17 -1.45 -0.19
CA PRO A 280 -16.53 -2.75 -0.78
C PRO A 280 -17.84 -3.36 -0.25
N ALA A 281 -18.35 -2.86 0.88
CA ALA A 281 -19.64 -3.24 1.42
C ALA A 281 -20.80 -2.46 0.78
N HIS A 282 -20.53 -1.37 0.06
CA HIS A 282 -21.58 -0.55 -0.55
C HIS A 282 -22.25 -1.30 -1.71
N PRO A 283 -23.58 -1.53 -1.69
CA PRO A 283 -24.25 -2.37 -2.69
C PRO A 283 -24.01 -1.93 -4.14
N GLU A 284 -24.09 -0.62 -4.41
CA GLU A 284 -23.84 -0.10 -5.76
C GLU A 284 -22.39 -0.26 -6.22
N VAL A 285 -21.43 -0.19 -5.29
CA VAL A 285 -20.00 -0.39 -5.60
C VAL A 285 -19.76 -1.84 -5.98
N ARG A 286 -20.33 -2.78 -5.19
CA ARG A 286 -20.26 -4.22 -5.48
C ARG A 286 -20.84 -4.53 -6.85
N ALA A 287 -22.05 -4.05 -7.11
CA ALA A 287 -22.75 -4.26 -8.37
C ALA A 287 -22.01 -3.62 -9.56
N TYR A 288 -21.45 -2.42 -9.40
CA TYR A 288 -20.65 -1.77 -10.43
C TYR A 288 -19.40 -2.57 -10.79
N ALA A 289 -18.65 -3.05 -9.79
CA ALA A 289 -17.47 -3.87 -10.03
C ALA A 289 -17.81 -5.20 -10.73
N LEU A 290 -18.92 -5.85 -10.35
CA LEU A 290 -19.40 -7.07 -11.02
C LEU A 290 -19.80 -6.81 -12.48
N ARG A 291 -20.47 -5.68 -12.78
CA ARG A 291 -20.81 -5.33 -14.17
C ARG A 291 -19.59 -5.11 -15.07
N ILE A 292 -18.47 -4.65 -14.51
CA ILE A 292 -17.21 -4.55 -15.27
C ILE A 292 -16.66 -5.93 -15.58
N VAL A 293 -16.72 -6.86 -14.62
CA VAL A 293 -16.32 -8.27 -14.83
C VAL A 293 -17.18 -8.90 -15.93
N ASP A 294 -18.51 -8.78 -15.80
CA ASP A 294 -19.50 -9.27 -16.76
C ASP A 294 -19.23 -8.72 -18.18
N GLU A 295 -19.04 -7.41 -18.32
CA GLU A 295 -18.72 -6.78 -19.59
C GLU A 295 -17.42 -7.31 -20.22
N ILE A 296 -16.39 -7.57 -19.42
CA ILE A 296 -15.13 -8.09 -19.96
C ILE A 296 -15.29 -9.53 -20.42
N VAL A 297 -15.96 -10.37 -19.63
CA VAL A 297 -16.17 -11.80 -19.96
C VAL A 297 -17.04 -11.94 -21.21
N ASP A 298 -18.07 -11.11 -21.36
CA ASP A 298 -18.99 -11.17 -22.52
C ASP A 298 -18.36 -10.69 -23.82
N ASN A 299 -17.48 -9.68 -23.77
CA ASN A 299 -16.95 -9.03 -24.97
C ASN A 299 -15.58 -9.55 -25.40
N TYR A 300 -14.85 -10.23 -24.52
CA TYR A 300 -13.47 -10.62 -24.75
C TYR A 300 -13.21 -12.09 -24.40
N ALA A 301 -12.67 -12.85 -25.35
CA ALA A 301 -12.18 -14.22 -25.17
C ALA A 301 -10.88 -14.27 -24.32
N ILE A 302 -10.94 -13.83 -23.08
CA ILE A 302 -9.81 -13.75 -22.15
C ILE A 302 -9.34 -15.15 -21.69
N ASP A 303 -8.05 -15.28 -21.33
CA ASP A 303 -7.52 -16.53 -20.74
C ASP A 303 -7.63 -16.54 -19.20
N GLY A 304 -7.83 -15.37 -18.58
CA GLY A 304 -8.01 -15.25 -17.14
C GLY A 304 -8.24 -13.81 -16.67
N LEU A 305 -8.72 -13.67 -15.43
CA LEU A 305 -8.85 -12.40 -14.72
C LEU A 305 -7.90 -12.37 -13.52
N VAL A 306 -7.37 -11.17 -13.23
CA VAL A 306 -6.57 -10.88 -12.05
C VAL A 306 -7.25 -9.75 -11.27
N PHE A 307 -7.75 -10.06 -10.09
CA PHE A 307 -8.36 -9.07 -9.21
C PHE A 307 -7.29 -8.41 -8.32
N ASP A 308 -6.76 -7.27 -8.78
CA ASP A 308 -5.93 -6.40 -7.96
C ASP A 308 -6.79 -5.48 -7.09
N ARG A 309 -6.25 -4.99 -5.98
CA ARG A 309 -6.91 -4.08 -5.04
C ARG A 309 -8.33 -4.55 -4.65
N MET A 310 -8.58 -5.86 -4.69
CA MET A 310 -9.78 -6.52 -4.16
C MET A 310 -9.66 -6.65 -2.65
N ARG A 311 -9.54 -5.50 -1.99
CA ARG A 311 -9.29 -5.35 -0.56
C ARG A 311 -9.78 -3.99 -0.08
N TYR A 312 -9.88 -3.85 1.23
CA TYR A 312 -9.91 -2.54 1.86
C TYR A 312 -8.53 -1.86 1.77
N ALA A 313 -8.50 -0.53 1.83
CA ALA A 313 -7.25 0.25 1.71
C ALA A 313 -6.25 -0.06 2.84
N SER A 314 -6.75 -0.25 4.06
CA SER A 314 -5.96 -0.40 5.29
C SER A 314 -6.77 -1.03 6.43
N LEU A 315 -6.14 -1.23 7.59
CA LEU A 315 -6.86 -1.59 8.81
C LEU A 315 -7.88 -0.50 9.22
N SER A 316 -7.53 0.77 8.99
CA SER A 316 -8.32 1.96 9.32
C SER A 316 -9.44 2.29 8.32
N THR A 317 -9.71 1.41 7.35
CA THR A 317 -10.83 1.53 6.40
C THR A 317 -11.59 0.20 6.35
N ASP A 318 -12.88 0.12 6.08
CA ASP A 318 -13.86 1.19 5.91
C ASP A 318 -14.73 1.32 7.17
N PHE A 319 -14.86 2.54 7.72
CA PHE A 319 -15.65 2.82 8.92
C PHE A 319 -16.90 3.66 8.64
N SER A 320 -17.45 3.54 7.42
CA SER A 320 -18.68 4.24 7.04
C SER A 320 -19.89 3.71 7.79
N ASP A 321 -20.97 4.49 7.81
CA ASP A 321 -22.26 4.04 8.35
C ASP A 321 -22.81 2.82 7.61
N VAL A 322 -22.50 2.66 6.32
CA VAL A 322 -22.88 1.48 5.53
C VAL A 322 -22.21 0.23 6.11
N SER A 323 -20.90 0.29 6.32
CA SER A 323 -20.15 -0.82 6.91
C SER A 323 -20.56 -1.09 8.35
N ARG A 324 -20.81 -0.04 9.15
CA ARG A 324 -21.34 -0.19 10.52
C ARG A 324 -22.65 -0.98 10.53
N ARG A 325 -23.65 -0.55 9.77
CA ARG A 325 -24.99 -1.17 9.77
C ARG A 325 -24.95 -2.63 9.29
N GLN A 326 -24.16 -2.92 8.26
CA GLN A 326 -24.00 -4.29 7.77
C GLN A 326 -23.27 -5.17 8.78
N PHE A 327 -22.25 -4.65 9.45
CA PHE A 327 -21.56 -5.35 10.52
C PHE A 327 -22.48 -5.60 11.72
N GLU A 328 -23.27 -4.62 12.16
CA GLU A 328 -24.26 -4.76 13.22
C GLU A 328 -25.31 -5.83 12.88
N THR A 329 -25.73 -5.88 11.62
CA THR A 329 -26.67 -6.90 11.11
C THR A 329 -26.04 -8.29 11.19
N TRP A 330 -24.79 -8.45 10.74
CA TRP A 330 -24.05 -9.71 10.84
C TRP A 330 -23.77 -10.12 12.28
N LEU A 331 -23.47 -9.16 13.14
CA LEU A 331 -23.22 -9.35 14.58
C LEU A 331 -24.50 -9.69 15.35
N GLY A 332 -25.67 -9.37 14.79
CA GLY A 332 -26.98 -9.56 15.43
C GLY A 332 -27.30 -8.57 16.55
N ARG A 333 -26.50 -7.50 16.70
CA ARG A 333 -26.69 -6.43 17.70
C ARG A 333 -26.01 -5.13 17.27
N PRO A 334 -26.46 -3.97 17.79
CA PRO A 334 -25.75 -2.71 17.57
C PRO A 334 -24.36 -2.69 18.22
N VAL A 335 -23.46 -1.90 17.63
CA VAL A 335 -22.17 -1.52 18.22
C VAL A 335 -22.39 -0.21 18.98
N THR A 336 -22.21 -0.24 20.30
CA THR A 336 -22.58 0.88 21.17
C THR A 336 -21.53 1.98 21.15
N ARG A 337 -20.24 1.62 21.08
CA ARG A 337 -19.13 2.59 20.92
C ARG A 337 -18.45 2.37 19.58
N TRP A 338 -18.98 3.03 18.54
CA TRP A 338 -18.44 2.96 17.19
C TRP A 338 -17.43 4.09 16.94
N PRO A 339 -16.22 3.79 16.41
CA PRO A 339 -15.66 2.48 16.09
C PRO A 339 -14.84 1.82 17.23
N GLN A 340 -14.82 2.41 18.43
CA GLN A 340 -13.91 2.05 19.53
C GLN A 340 -14.03 0.60 20.03
N GLU A 341 -15.20 -0.04 19.94
CA GLU A 341 -15.31 -1.47 20.27
C GLU A 341 -14.50 -2.38 19.32
N ILE A 342 -14.12 -1.88 18.15
CA ILE A 342 -13.24 -2.57 17.20
C ILE A 342 -11.78 -2.34 17.61
N PHE A 343 -11.31 -1.10 17.60
CA PHE A 343 -10.02 -0.73 18.17
C PHE A 343 -9.99 0.75 18.55
N GLU A 344 -9.06 1.11 19.42
CA GLU A 344 -8.78 2.48 19.82
C GLU A 344 -7.33 2.83 19.47
N TYR A 345 -7.06 4.11 19.23
CA TYR A 345 -5.70 4.60 19.05
C TYR A 345 -5.08 4.92 20.41
N ASP A 346 -3.82 4.53 20.59
CA ASP A 346 -3.00 5.11 21.64
C ASP A 346 -2.65 6.56 21.23
N PRO A 347 -2.89 7.55 22.11
CA PRO A 347 -2.52 8.93 21.84
C PRO A 347 -1.02 9.12 21.62
N VAL A 348 -0.18 8.29 22.23
CA VAL A 348 1.27 8.32 22.07
C VAL A 348 1.64 7.81 20.65
N PRO A 349 2.50 8.51 19.90
CA PRO A 349 2.96 8.06 18.59
C PRO A 349 3.78 6.77 18.63
N ASN A 350 3.95 6.11 17.48
CA ASN A 350 4.63 4.81 17.36
C ASN A 350 4.07 3.71 18.28
N ARG A 351 2.75 3.70 18.48
CA ARG A 351 2.05 2.66 19.25
C ARG A 351 1.09 1.90 18.36
N LYS A 352 0.99 0.59 18.61
CA LYS A 352 -0.01 -0.25 17.95
C LYS A 352 -1.39 0.14 18.45
N VAL A 353 -2.40 -0.01 17.59
CA VAL A 353 -3.80 0.13 17.99
C VAL A 353 -4.14 -0.83 19.14
N ILE A 354 -4.96 -0.36 20.06
CA ILE A 354 -5.48 -1.13 21.19
C ILE A 354 -6.70 -1.88 20.69
N ARG A 355 -6.60 -3.20 20.58
CA ARG A 355 -7.69 -4.05 20.04
C ARG A 355 -8.86 -4.09 21.03
N GLY A 356 -10.04 -3.72 20.56
CA GLY A 356 -11.29 -3.85 21.30
C GLY A 356 -11.89 -5.27 21.19
N PRO A 357 -12.99 -5.53 21.92
CA PRO A 357 -13.63 -6.84 21.95
C PRO A 357 -14.17 -7.31 20.60
N LEU A 358 -14.48 -6.39 19.67
CA LEU A 358 -15.01 -6.71 18.34
C LEU A 358 -13.92 -6.77 17.25
N PHE A 359 -12.64 -6.59 17.59
CA PHE A 359 -11.56 -6.55 16.61
C PHE A 359 -11.52 -7.77 15.69
N ALA A 360 -11.56 -8.98 16.26
CA ALA A 360 -11.49 -10.23 15.50
C ALA A 360 -12.74 -10.42 14.63
N SER A 361 -13.93 -10.19 15.20
CA SER A 361 -15.21 -10.27 14.50
C SER A 361 -15.29 -9.29 13.32
N TRP A 362 -14.75 -8.07 13.49
CA TRP A 362 -14.64 -7.08 12.43
C TRP A 362 -13.77 -7.55 11.27
N LEU A 363 -12.59 -8.14 11.57
CA LEU A 363 -11.72 -8.69 10.53
C LEU A 363 -12.36 -9.87 9.81
N GLU A 364 -13.06 -10.74 10.54
CA GLU A 364 -13.79 -11.87 9.94
C GLU A 364 -14.88 -11.37 8.99
N TRP A 365 -15.71 -10.42 9.43
CA TRP A 365 -16.77 -9.83 8.61
C TRP A 365 -16.19 -9.21 7.34
N ARG A 366 -15.11 -8.41 7.44
CA ARG A 366 -14.42 -7.81 6.29
C ARG A 366 -13.87 -8.85 5.32
N ALA A 367 -13.27 -9.93 5.83
CA ALA A 367 -12.78 -11.02 5.00
C ALA A 367 -13.92 -11.74 4.27
N ARG A 368 -15.06 -11.95 4.93
CA ARG A 368 -16.28 -12.50 4.32
C ARG A 368 -16.81 -11.58 3.21
N THR A 369 -16.87 -10.26 3.43
CA THR A 369 -17.29 -9.29 2.40
C THR A 369 -16.47 -9.41 1.11
N MET A 370 -15.16 -9.64 1.21
CA MET A 370 -14.28 -9.85 0.06
C MET A 370 -14.50 -11.22 -0.59
N ARG A 371 -14.55 -12.27 0.24
CA ARG A 371 -14.78 -13.65 -0.22
C ARG A 371 -16.09 -13.77 -0.97
N ASP A 372 -17.16 -13.16 -0.46
CA ASP A 372 -18.50 -13.28 -1.04
C ASP A 372 -18.56 -12.53 -2.37
N TRP A 373 -17.92 -11.34 -2.47
CA TRP A 373 -17.78 -10.66 -3.77
C TRP A 373 -17.00 -11.51 -4.79
N LEU A 374 -15.90 -12.14 -4.36
CA LEU A 374 -15.11 -13.01 -5.22
C LEU A 374 -15.90 -14.23 -5.71
N ALA A 375 -16.73 -14.82 -4.84
CA ALA A 375 -17.61 -15.92 -5.21
C ALA A 375 -18.61 -15.48 -6.29
N GLU A 376 -19.30 -14.35 -6.10
CA GLU A 376 -20.20 -13.77 -7.10
C GLU A 376 -19.47 -13.50 -8.44
N ALA A 377 -18.27 -12.91 -8.39
CA ALA A 377 -17.48 -12.66 -9.59
C ALA A 377 -17.05 -13.96 -10.30
N THR A 378 -16.79 -15.03 -9.55
CA THR A 378 -16.42 -16.34 -10.10
C THR A 378 -17.60 -17.02 -10.79
N GLU A 379 -18.82 -16.86 -10.27
CA GLU A 379 -20.06 -17.35 -10.91
C GLU A 379 -20.35 -16.64 -12.24
N LEU A 380 -19.87 -15.42 -12.46
CA LEU A 380 -19.98 -14.74 -13.76
C LEU A 380 -18.98 -15.27 -14.80
N ILE A 381 -17.88 -15.88 -14.36
CA ILE A 381 -16.78 -16.32 -15.23
C ILE A 381 -16.99 -17.78 -15.71
N HIS A 382 -17.73 -18.59 -14.95
CA HIS A 382 -17.91 -20.03 -15.16
C HIS A 382 -19.37 -20.39 -15.38
#